data_AF-X1N962-F1
#
_entry.id   AF-X1N962-F1
#
_cell.length_a   1.000
_cell.length_b   1.000
_cell.length_c   1.000
_cell.angle_alpha   90.00
_cell.angle_beta   90.00
_cell.angle_gamma   90.00
#
_symmetry.space_group_name_H-M   'P 1'
#
loop_
_entity.id
_entity.type
_entity.pdbx_description
1 polymer ?
#
loop_
_entity_poly.entity_id
_entity_poly.type
_entity_poly.pdbx_seq_one_letter_code
_entity_poly.pdbx_strand_id
1 'polypeptide(L)'
;MKIVLLLIGLFIGISSFSQTEIISDVKNVIKPYSENPGYWQYKGKPTLLIGGTGNDNLFQNKNLKTHLDSLKDAGGNYIRNTMSDRDIGNERAFFRNIDDKYDLGKWNDVYWDKFENLLRFINERDIIVQIEIWDRFDHSRDPWLTDPFNPKNNISYSYEQAKLDSLYPKHPGSNTHPFFFTVPTLI
;
A
#
# COMPACT_ATOMS: atom_id res chain seq x y z
N MET A 1 43.21 59.66 23.89
CA MET A 1 42.62 58.48 24.55
C MET A 1 41.24 58.26 23.93
N LYS A 2 41.10 57.26 23.04
CA LYS A 2 39.89 57.02 22.24
C LYS A 2 38.95 56.09 23.01
N ILE A 3 37.69 56.48 23.21
CA ILE A 3 36.62 55.62 23.72
C ILE A 3 35.92 55.03 22.49
N VAL A 4 35.91 53.70 22.41
CA VAL A 4 35.16 52.93 21.40
C VAL A 4 33.82 52.54 22.02
N LEU A 5 32.72 53.03 21.44
CA LEU A 5 31.37 52.56 21.74
C LEU A 5 31.07 51.37 20.83
N LEU A 6 30.82 50.20 21.43
CA LEU A 6 30.42 48.97 20.75
C LEU A 6 28.88 48.95 20.62
N LEU A 7 28.36 49.03 19.39
CA LEU A 7 26.94 48.78 19.09
C LEU A 7 26.76 47.30 18.74
N ILE A 8 26.07 46.56 19.60
CA ILE A 8 25.66 45.17 19.34
C ILE A 8 24.33 45.23 18.59
N GLY A 9 24.36 44.94 17.29
CA GLY A 9 23.16 44.74 16.48
C GLY A 9 22.59 43.33 16.67
N LEU A 10 21.34 43.25 17.11
CA LEU A 10 20.58 42.01 17.24
C LEU A 10 19.97 41.64 15.86
N PHE A 11 20.51 40.63 15.18
CA PHE A 11 19.89 40.07 13.97
C PHE A 11 18.85 39.01 14.37
N ILE A 12 17.56 39.36 14.25
CA ILE A 12 16.46 38.39 14.33
C ILE A 12 16.26 37.83 12.93
N GLY A 13 16.80 36.63 12.68
CA GLY A 13 16.50 35.87 11.47
C GLY A 13 15.09 35.28 11.57
N ILE A 14 14.13 35.86 10.84
CA ILE A 14 12.83 35.23 10.62
C ILE A 14 13.02 34.20 9.51
N SER A 15 13.17 32.92 9.88
CA SER A 15 13.06 31.81 8.94
C SER A 15 11.58 31.63 8.58
N SER A 16 11.16 32.18 7.44
CA SER A 16 9.85 31.87 6.86
C SER A 16 9.84 30.41 6.42
N PHE A 17 9.21 29.54 7.23
CA PHE A 17 8.81 28.22 6.77
C PHE A 17 7.80 28.39 5.62
N SER A 18 8.16 27.92 4.43
CA SER A 18 7.33 28.02 3.23
C SER A 18 6.09 27.14 3.38
N GLN A 19 4.94 27.78 3.63
CA GLN A 19 3.62 27.13 3.67
C GLN A 19 3.13 26.67 2.27
N THR A 20 3.91 26.96 1.22
CA THR A 20 3.53 26.83 -0.18
C THR A 20 3.62 25.38 -0.70
N GLU A 21 4.55 24.57 -0.17
CA GLU A 21 4.71 23.17 -0.61
C GLU A 21 3.50 22.29 -0.23
N ILE A 22 3.03 22.39 1.01
CA ILE A 22 1.90 21.57 1.52
C ILE A 22 0.62 21.82 0.73
N ILE A 23 0.33 23.07 0.35
CA ILE A 23 -0.87 23.43 -0.42
C ILE A 23 -0.79 22.90 -1.86
N SER A 24 0.42 22.82 -2.44
CA SER A 24 0.61 22.27 -3.78
C SER A 24 0.36 20.77 -3.83
N ASP A 25 0.74 20.04 -2.77
CA ASP A 25 0.61 18.58 -2.69
C ASP A 25 -0.87 18.16 -2.53
N VAL A 26 -1.63 18.89 -1.73
CA VAL A 26 -3.08 18.67 -1.55
C VAL A 26 -3.90 18.99 -2.82
N LYS A 27 -3.36 19.76 -3.77
CA LYS A 27 -4.01 19.96 -5.09
C LYS A 27 -3.79 18.77 -6.03
N ASN A 28 -2.74 17.99 -5.80
CA ASN A 28 -2.32 16.88 -6.65
C ASN A 28 -2.91 15.54 -6.22
N VAL A 29 -3.56 15.43 -5.06
CA VAL A 29 -4.24 14.20 -4.64
C VAL A 29 -5.53 13.96 -5.43
N ILE A 30 -5.85 12.68 -5.64
CA ILE A 30 -7.17 12.29 -6.14
C ILE A 30 -8.24 12.59 -5.09
N LYS A 31 -9.34 13.19 -5.51
CA LYS A 31 -10.50 13.50 -4.65
C LYS A 31 -11.78 13.60 -5.47
N PRO A 32 -12.98 13.55 -4.84
CA PRO A 32 -14.21 13.85 -5.54
C PRO A 32 -14.16 15.25 -6.18
N TYR A 33 -14.69 15.41 -7.38
CA TYR A 33 -14.71 16.69 -8.08
C TYR A 33 -15.73 17.64 -7.45
N SER A 34 -15.32 18.87 -7.14
CA SER A 34 -16.14 19.79 -6.33
C SER A 34 -17.41 20.28 -7.02
N GLU A 35 -17.41 20.43 -8.34
CA GLU A 35 -18.60 20.88 -9.09
C GLU A 35 -19.57 19.72 -9.39
N ASN A 36 -19.06 18.49 -9.45
CA ASN A 36 -19.87 17.28 -9.61
C ASN A 36 -19.22 16.08 -8.90
N PRO A 37 -19.64 15.77 -7.66
CA PRO A 37 -19.05 14.70 -6.85
C PRO A 37 -19.21 13.27 -7.40
N GLY A 38 -19.99 13.09 -8.48
CA GLY A 38 -20.04 11.81 -9.21
C GLY A 38 -18.78 11.51 -10.01
N TYR A 39 -17.87 12.47 -10.16
CA TYR A 39 -16.60 12.35 -10.87
C TYR A 39 -15.40 12.55 -9.93
N TRP A 40 -14.22 12.12 -10.39
CA TRP A 40 -12.96 12.36 -9.70
C TRP A 40 -12.29 13.65 -10.21
N GLN A 41 -11.43 14.21 -9.38
CA GLN A 41 -10.49 15.26 -9.71
C GLN A 41 -9.08 14.80 -9.36
N TYR A 42 -8.13 15.05 -10.27
CA TYR A 42 -6.72 14.81 -10.05
C TYR A 42 -5.90 15.95 -10.66
N LYS A 43 -4.88 16.45 -9.94
CA LYS A 43 -4.07 17.63 -10.35
C LYS A 43 -4.91 18.83 -10.78
N GLY A 44 -5.98 19.10 -10.03
CA GLY A 44 -6.90 20.21 -10.29
C GLY A 44 -7.86 20.03 -11.47
N LYS A 45 -7.88 18.89 -12.16
CA LYS A 45 -8.73 18.64 -13.34
C LYS A 45 -9.73 17.53 -13.08
N PRO A 46 -10.99 17.65 -13.54
CA PRO A 46 -11.91 16.52 -13.62
C PRO A 46 -11.24 15.36 -14.38
N THR A 47 -11.36 14.15 -13.86
CA THR A 47 -10.77 12.95 -14.48
C THR A 47 -11.73 11.77 -14.38
N LEU A 48 -11.78 10.99 -15.45
CA LEU A 48 -12.32 9.64 -15.41
C LEU A 48 -11.19 8.68 -15.04
N LEU A 49 -11.49 7.64 -14.26
CA LEU A 49 -10.54 6.55 -14.00
C LEU A 49 -10.79 5.45 -15.02
N ILE A 50 -9.83 5.26 -15.92
CA ILE A 50 -9.85 4.27 -16.98
C ILE A 50 -8.74 3.27 -16.68
N GLY A 51 -9.11 2.04 -16.32
CA GLY A 51 -8.13 1.06 -15.85
C GLY A 51 -8.22 -0.31 -16.52
N GLY A 52 -7.15 -1.08 -16.32
CA GLY A 52 -7.03 -2.44 -16.81
C GLY A 52 -5.80 -3.13 -16.23
N THR A 53 -6.01 -4.27 -15.57
CA THR A 53 -4.93 -5.10 -15.03
C THR A 53 -5.10 -6.54 -15.47
N GLY A 54 -3.98 -7.21 -15.75
CA GLY A 54 -3.98 -8.63 -16.14
C GLY A 54 -4.07 -9.58 -14.94
N ASN A 55 -3.88 -9.08 -13.73
CA ASN A 55 -4.11 -9.80 -12.47
C ASN A 55 -4.55 -8.80 -11.38
N ASP A 56 -5.00 -9.31 -10.23
CA ASP A 56 -5.34 -8.50 -9.06
C ASP A 56 -4.09 -7.96 -8.35
N ASN A 57 -3.02 -8.74 -8.25
CA ASN A 57 -1.77 -8.39 -7.56
C ASN A 57 -0.65 -7.96 -8.53
N LEU A 58 -0.94 -7.00 -9.40
CA LEU A 58 -0.10 -6.60 -10.54
C LEU A 58 1.40 -6.37 -10.18
N PHE A 59 1.71 -5.91 -8.97
CA PHE A 59 3.11 -5.74 -8.51
C PHE A 59 3.97 -7.01 -8.56
N GLN A 60 3.37 -8.20 -8.48
CA GLN A 60 4.09 -9.48 -8.57
C GLN A 60 4.48 -9.84 -10.01
N ASN A 61 3.89 -9.18 -11.01
CA ASN A 61 4.05 -9.51 -12.42
C ASN A 61 5.47 -9.18 -12.94
N LYS A 62 6.14 -10.15 -13.56
CA LYS A 62 7.46 -9.98 -14.18
C LYS A 62 7.47 -8.96 -15.33
N ASN A 63 6.33 -8.77 -15.98
CA ASN A 63 6.13 -7.84 -17.10
C ASN A 63 5.46 -6.53 -16.64
N LEU A 64 5.58 -6.16 -15.37
CA LEU A 64 4.91 -5.00 -14.78
C LEU A 64 5.09 -3.72 -15.60
N LYS A 65 6.34 -3.40 -15.97
CA LYS A 65 6.63 -2.16 -16.72
C LYS A 65 5.94 -2.11 -18.08
N THR A 66 6.02 -3.20 -18.86
CA THR A 66 5.42 -3.25 -20.20
C THR A 66 3.89 -3.30 -20.14
N HIS A 67 3.32 -3.90 -19.09
CA HIS A 67 1.89 -3.82 -18.80
C HIS A 67 1.43 -2.37 -18.57
N LEU A 68 2.16 -1.62 -17.74
CA LEU A 68 1.85 -0.21 -17.47
C LEU A 68 2.07 0.70 -18.69
N ASP A 69 3.11 0.42 -19.49
CA ASP A 69 3.34 1.10 -20.77
C ASP A 69 2.14 0.88 -21.71
N SER A 70 1.67 -0.37 -21.85
CA SER A 70 0.52 -0.72 -22.69
C SER A 70 -0.79 -0.06 -22.21
N LEU A 71 -1.02 -0.02 -20.89
CA LEU A 71 -2.18 0.66 -20.31
C LEU A 71 -2.15 2.15 -20.65
N LYS A 72 -0.98 2.79 -20.52
CA LYS A 72 -0.82 4.22 -20.81
C LYS A 72 -1.03 4.52 -22.30
N ASP A 73 -0.47 3.70 -23.18
CA ASP A 73 -0.61 3.83 -24.64
C ASP A 73 -2.08 3.70 -25.08
N ALA A 74 -2.87 2.88 -24.38
CA ALA A 74 -4.31 2.74 -24.60
C ALA A 74 -5.14 3.89 -23.99
N GLY A 75 -4.51 4.89 -23.35
CA GLY A 75 -5.18 6.02 -22.70
C GLY A 75 -5.66 5.75 -21.28
N GLY A 76 -5.24 4.64 -20.66
CA GLY A 76 -5.53 4.32 -19.26
C GLY A 76 -4.72 5.16 -18.28
N ASN A 77 -5.28 5.37 -17.09
CA ASN A 77 -4.70 6.19 -16.01
C ASN A 77 -4.95 5.60 -14.61
N TYR A 78 -5.45 4.37 -14.52
CA TYR A 78 -5.86 3.76 -13.26
C TYR A 78 -5.56 2.26 -13.20
N ILE A 79 -5.14 1.77 -12.04
CA ILE A 79 -5.02 0.33 -11.77
C ILE A 79 -5.57 -0.01 -10.37
N ARG A 80 -6.01 -1.26 -10.20
CA ARG A 80 -6.17 -1.88 -8.88
C ARG A 80 -4.96 -2.75 -8.59
N ASN A 81 -4.55 -2.80 -7.33
CA ASN A 81 -3.50 -3.69 -6.86
C ASN A 81 -3.86 -4.27 -5.49
N THR A 82 -4.24 -5.53 -5.45
CA THR A 82 -4.37 -6.31 -4.21
C THR A 82 -2.97 -6.70 -3.74
N MET A 83 -2.68 -6.53 -2.45
CA MET A 83 -1.42 -6.93 -1.81
C MET A 83 -1.32 -8.47 -1.61
N SER A 84 -1.98 -9.23 -2.47
CA SER A 84 -2.06 -10.69 -2.39
C SER A 84 -0.75 -11.37 -2.75
N ASP A 85 -0.46 -12.45 -2.04
CA ASP A 85 0.67 -13.34 -2.25
C ASP A 85 0.27 -14.83 -2.30
N ARG A 86 -1.01 -15.11 -2.57
CA ARG A 86 -1.55 -16.49 -2.52
C ARG A 86 -1.16 -17.37 -3.69
N ASP A 87 -0.98 -16.80 -4.89
CA ASP A 87 -0.72 -17.59 -6.09
C ASP A 87 0.72 -18.15 -6.12
N ILE A 88 0.87 -19.31 -6.76
CA ILE A 88 2.16 -19.98 -6.89
C ILE A 88 3.16 -19.08 -7.63
N GLY A 89 4.35 -18.91 -7.03
CA GLY A 89 5.42 -18.08 -7.57
C GLY A 89 5.38 -16.61 -7.13
N ASN A 90 4.35 -16.20 -6.37
CA ASN A 90 4.38 -14.91 -5.67
C ASN A 90 5.36 -14.95 -4.50
N GLU A 91 6.00 -13.82 -4.27
CA GLU A 91 6.74 -13.60 -3.03
C GLU A 91 5.74 -13.35 -1.91
N ARG A 92 6.07 -13.78 -0.68
CA ARG A 92 5.27 -13.52 0.52
C ARG A 92 5.78 -12.28 1.24
N ALA A 93 4.91 -11.53 1.92
CA ALA A 93 5.29 -10.24 2.53
C ALA A 93 6.35 -10.33 3.66
N PHE A 94 6.45 -11.50 4.31
CA PHE A 94 7.29 -11.70 5.49
C PHE A 94 8.46 -12.64 5.23
N PHE A 95 9.56 -12.39 5.93
CA PHE A 95 10.77 -13.22 5.88
C PHE A 95 10.44 -14.65 6.30
N ARG A 96 10.95 -15.63 5.54
CA ARG A 96 10.85 -17.06 5.84
C ARG A 96 12.21 -17.58 6.26
N ASN A 97 12.26 -18.22 7.43
CA ASN A 97 13.49 -18.72 8.03
C ASN A 97 13.89 -20.11 7.49
N ILE A 98 14.99 -20.65 8.01
CA ILE A 98 15.53 -21.95 7.60
C ILE A 98 14.64 -23.15 7.94
N ASP A 99 13.72 -22.99 8.91
CA ASP A 99 12.75 -24.01 9.33
C ASP A 99 11.40 -23.90 8.57
N ASP A 100 11.37 -23.16 7.46
CA ASP A 100 10.17 -22.91 6.65
C ASP A 100 9.04 -22.21 7.44
N LYS A 101 9.40 -21.39 8.45
CA LYS A 101 8.47 -20.55 9.21
C LYS A 101 8.68 -19.08 8.92
N TYR A 102 7.60 -18.31 8.92
CA TYR A 102 7.66 -16.86 8.78
C TYR A 102 8.02 -16.17 10.10
N ASP A 103 8.80 -15.11 10.02
CA ASP A 103 9.01 -14.13 11.08
C ASP A 103 8.21 -12.86 10.73
N LEU A 104 7.06 -12.67 11.39
CA LEU A 104 6.18 -11.52 11.10
C LEU A 104 6.75 -10.18 11.60
N GLY A 105 7.87 -10.21 12.33
CA GLY A 105 8.65 -9.01 12.69
C GLY A 105 9.66 -8.59 11.63
N LYS A 106 9.80 -9.36 10.54
CA LYS A 106 10.78 -9.11 9.48
C LYS A 106 10.15 -9.19 8.10
N TRP A 107 10.45 -8.18 7.29
CA TRP A 107 9.98 -8.10 5.92
C TRP A 107 10.76 -9.03 5.00
N ASN A 108 10.09 -9.50 3.95
CA ASN A 108 10.76 -10.07 2.78
C ASN A 108 11.04 -8.94 1.78
N ASP A 109 12.30 -8.52 1.68
CA ASP A 109 12.68 -7.38 0.83
C ASP A 109 12.24 -7.57 -0.63
N VAL A 110 12.25 -8.81 -1.17
CA VAL A 110 11.84 -9.06 -2.56
C VAL A 110 10.38 -8.68 -2.81
N TYR A 111 9.49 -8.94 -1.85
CA TYR A 111 8.08 -8.57 -1.95
C TYR A 111 7.91 -7.05 -1.99
N TRP A 112 8.60 -6.36 -1.08
CA TRP A 112 8.47 -4.92 -0.92
C TRP A 112 9.19 -4.14 -2.01
N ASP A 113 10.31 -4.63 -2.52
CA ASP A 113 10.99 -4.10 -3.71
C ASP A 113 10.09 -4.17 -4.95
N LYS A 114 9.37 -5.28 -5.13
CA LYS A 114 8.39 -5.41 -6.23
C LYS A 114 7.26 -4.38 -6.09
N PHE A 115 6.75 -4.17 -4.88
CA PHE A 115 5.71 -3.18 -4.62
C PHE A 115 6.24 -1.74 -4.80
N GLU A 116 7.45 -1.43 -4.33
CA GLU A 116 8.09 -0.13 -4.55
C GLU A 116 8.29 0.14 -6.05
N ASN A 117 8.71 -0.88 -6.81
CA ASN A 117 8.83 -0.80 -8.27
C ASN A 117 7.48 -0.45 -8.92
N LEU A 118 6.37 -1.03 -8.46
CA LEU A 118 5.02 -0.63 -8.90
C LEU A 118 4.79 0.87 -8.65
N LEU A 119 4.98 1.33 -7.41
CA LEU A 119 4.73 2.72 -7.03
C LEU A 119 5.59 3.71 -7.85
N ARG A 120 6.86 3.36 -8.08
CA ARG A 120 7.75 4.16 -8.92
C ARG A 120 7.26 4.21 -10.37
N PHE A 121 6.95 3.06 -10.97
CA PHE A 121 6.56 2.98 -12.37
C PHE A 121 5.19 3.63 -12.66
N ILE A 122 4.23 3.56 -11.74
CA ILE A 122 2.95 4.25 -11.92
C ILE A 122 3.13 5.77 -11.82
N ASN A 123 3.99 6.24 -10.91
CA ASN A 123 4.26 7.67 -10.74
C ASN A 123 4.91 8.27 -12.00
N GLU A 124 5.88 7.56 -12.59
CA GLU A 124 6.50 7.92 -13.88
C GLU A 124 5.47 8.07 -15.03
N ARG A 125 4.34 7.37 -14.95
CA ARG A 125 3.32 7.30 -16.02
C ARG A 125 2.06 8.10 -15.70
N ASP A 126 2.01 8.77 -14.56
CA ASP A 126 0.83 9.47 -14.09
C ASP A 126 -0.40 8.53 -13.97
N ILE A 127 -0.18 7.34 -13.40
CA ILE A 127 -1.21 6.32 -13.17
C ILE A 127 -1.58 6.29 -11.68
N ILE A 128 -2.88 6.29 -11.41
CA ILE A 128 -3.44 6.22 -10.06
C ILE A 128 -3.62 4.75 -9.68
N VAL A 129 -3.21 4.37 -8.47
CA VAL A 129 -3.42 3.01 -7.93
C VAL A 129 -4.46 3.03 -6.81
N GLN A 130 -5.42 2.12 -6.87
CA GLN A 130 -6.17 1.68 -5.69
C GLN A 130 -5.44 0.48 -5.09
N ILE A 131 -4.97 0.63 -3.85
CA ILE A 131 -4.33 -0.46 -3.11
C ILE A 131 -5.38 -1.15 -2.25
N GLU A 132 -5.51 -2.45 -2.43
CA GLU A 132 -6.30 -3.32 -1.56
C GLU A 132 -5.33 -4.08 -0.66
N ILE A 133 -5.25 -3.68 0.61
CA ILE A 133 -4.26 -4.19 1.56
C ILE A 133 -4.54 -5.65 1.93
N TRP A 134 -5.82 -6.02 2.01
CA TRP A 134 -6.24 -7.35 2.43
C TRP A 134 -7.34 -7.87 1.52
N ASP A 135 -7.17 -9.08 1.00
CA ASP A 135 -8.23 -9.86 0.38
C ASP A 135 -8.56 -11.09 1.23
N ARG A 136 -9.86 -11.30 1.48
CA ARG A 136 -10.37 -12.45 2.25
C ARG A 136 -10.02 -13.78 1.61
N PHE A 137 -9.81 -13.81 0.29
CA PHE A 137 -9.37 -15.01 -0.41
C PHE A 137 -7.93 -15.43 -0.04
N ASP A 138 -7.07 -14.51 0.38
CA ASP A 138 -5.69 -14.82 0.80
C ASP A 138 -5.67 -15.60 2.12
N HIS A 139 -6.59 -15.26 3.02
CA HIS A 139 -6.57 -15.71 4.41
C HIS A 139 -7.62 -16.79 4.73
N SER A 140 -8.20 -17.46 3.74
CA SER A 140 -9.26 -18.47 3.96
C SER A 140 -9.02 -19.74 3.14
N ARG A 141 -9.68 -20.86 3.51
CA ARG A 141 -9.62 -22.14 2.78
C ARG A 141 -8.18 -22.62 2.55
N ASP A 142 -7.85 -23.06 1.34
CA ASP A 142 -6.53 -23.59 1.00
C ASP A 142 -5.41 -22.53 1.12
N PRO A 143 -5.58 -21.27 0.67
CA PRO A 143 -4.63 -20.20 0.94
C PRO A 143 -4.23 -20.07 2.43
N TRP A 144 -5.20 -20.16 3.34
CA TRP A 144 -4.96 -20.10 4.80
C TRP A 144 -3.97 -21.15 5.30
N LEU A 145 -3.88 -22.31 4.63
CA LEU A 145 -3.01 -23.39 5.08
C LEU A 145 -1.52 -23.05 4.95
N THR A 146 -1.16 -22.10 4.07
CA THR A 146 0.23 -21.68 3.83
C THR A 146 0.49 -20.21 4.15
N ASP A 147 -0.55 -19.54 4.62
CA ASP A 147 -0.56 -18.12 4.95
C ASP A 147 0.44 -17.79 6.08
N PRO A 148 1.20 -16.69 5.96
CA PRO A 148 2.07 -16.21 7.03
C PRO A 148 1.37 -15.97 8.38
N PHE A 149 0.13 -15.50 8.37
CA PHE A 149 -0.64 -15.21 9.58
C PHE A 149 -1.21 -16.45 10.25
N ASN A 150 -1.22 -17.61 9.58
CA ASN A 150 -1.62 -18.86 10.23
C ASN A 150 -0.57 -19.21 11.30
N PRO A 151 -0.93 -19.30 12.60
CA PRO A 151 0.01 -19.54 13.70
C PRO A 151 0.87 -20.81 13.55
N LYS A 152 0.44 -21.80 12.76
CA LYS A 152 1.30 -22.96 12.47
C LYS A 152 2.49 -22.60 11.57
N ASN A 153 2.43 -21.52 10.79
CA ASN A 153 3.39 -21.17 9.76
C ASN A 153 4.37 -20.07 10.20
N ASN A 154 4.18 -19.43 11.36
CA ASN A 154 5.07 -18.38 11.84
C ASN A 154 5.59 -18.63 13.25
N ILE A 155 6.66 -17.92 13.62
CA ILE A 155 7.27 -17.97 14.96
C ILE A 155 6.78 -16.83 15.88
N SER A 156 5.94 -15.94 15.37
CA SER A 156 5.61 -14.67 16.02
C SER A 156 4.41 -14.79 16.96
N TYR A 157 3.41 -15.61 16.62
CA TYR A 157 2.19 -15.78 17.41
C TYR A 157 1.75 -17.23 17.50
N SER A 158 1.29 -17.64 18.68
CA SER A 158 0.53 -18.88 18.86
C SER A 158 -0.96 -18.68 18.52
N TYR A 159 -1.69 -19.78 18.35
CA TYR A 159 -3.16 -19.75 18.19
C TYR A 159 -3.86 -19.07 19.37
N GLU A 160 -3.38 -19.30 20.59
CA GLU A 160 -3.96 -18.71 21.81
C GLU A 160 -3.80 -17.18 21.83
N GLN A 161 -2.62 -16.67 21.45
CA GLN A 161 -2.35 -15.24 21.39
C GLN A 161 -3.15 -14.56 20.27
N ALA A 162 -3.14 -15.16 19.08
CA ALA A 162 -3.78 -14.59 17.89
C ALA A 162 -5.32 -14.71 17.92
N LYS A 163 -5.86 -15.65 18.72
CA LYS A 163 -7.29 -16.02 18.72
C LYS A 163 -7.80 -16.36 17.31
N LEU A 164 -6.95 -17.05 16.55
CA LEU A 164 -7.26 -17.55 15.22
C LEU A 164 -7.43 -19.07 15.28
N ASP A 165 -8.19 -19.61 14.33
CA ASP A 165 -8.39 -21.05 14.16
C ASP A 165 -7.40 -21.60 13.14
N SER A 166 -7.13 -22.90 13.26
CA SER A 166 -6.28 -23.62 12.30
C SER A 166 -6.90 -23.68 10.89
N LEU A 167 -8.22 -23.54 10.77
CA LEU A 167 -8.98 -23.70 9.54
C LEU A 167 -10.12 -22.68 9.41
N TYR A 168 -10.31 -22.16 8.20
CA TYR A 168 -11.45 -21.32 7.82
C TYR A 168 -12.09 -21.83 6.51
N PRO A 169 -12.94 -22.87 6.56
CA PRO A 169 -13.42 -23.57 5.36
C PRO A 169 -14.56 -22.84 4.62
N LYS A 170 -15.25 -21.90 5.29
CA LYS A 170 -16.38 -21.17 4.70
C LYS A 170 -15.91 -20.30 3.53
N HIS A 171 -16.83 -19.96 2.63
CA HIS A 171 -16.51 -19.05 1.53
C HIS A 171 -16.03 -17.71 2.07
N PRO A 172 -14.95 -17.09 1.54
CA PRO A 172 -14.40 -15.84 2.08
C PRO A 172 -15.44 -14.70 2.21
N GLY A 173 -16.43 -14.69 1.32
CA GLY A 173 -17.59 -13.78 1.38
C GLY A 173 -18.52 -13.95 2.58
N SER A 174 -18.46 -15.05 3.34
CA SER A 174 -19.28 -15.25 4.55
C SER A 174 -18.85 -14.34 5.70
N ASN A 175 -17.68 -13.72 5.59
CA ASN A 175 -17.19 -12.70 6.52
C ASN A 175 -17.12 -13.18 7.98
N THR A 176 -16.63 -14.41 8.19
CA THR A 176 -16.54 -15.02 9.54
C THR A 176 -15.13 -15.11 10.09
N HIS A 177 -14.12 -14.67 9.34
CA HIS A 177 -12.72 -14.81 9.74
C HIS A 177 -12.30 -13.64 10.65
N PRO A 178 -11.93 -13.89 11.92
CA PRO A 178 -11.68 -12.84 12.92
C PRO A 178 -10.51 -11.90 12.58
N PHE A 179 -9.54 -12.33 11.79
CA PHE A 179 -8.48 -11.48 11.20
C PHE A 179 -8.97 -10.16 10.57
N PHE A 180 -10.18 -10.11 10.00
CA PHE A 180 -10.72 -8.90 9.38
C PHE A 180 -11.51 -8.01 10.36
N PHE A 181 -11.58 -8.41 11.63
CA PHE A 181 -12.34 -7.75 12.69
C PHE A 181 -11.41 -7.44 13.86
N THR A 182 -10.41 -6.60 13.61
CA THR A 182 -9.32 -6.31 14.55
C THR A 182 -9.60 -5.13 15.48
N VAL A 183 -10.82 -4.58 15.46
CA VAL A 183 -11.27 -3.61 16.47
C VAL A 183 -12.31 -4.29 17.35
N PRO A 184 -11.92 -4.75 18.57
CA PRO A 184 -12.85 -5.43 19.48
C PRO A 184 -14.09 -4.60 19.85
N THR A 185 -14.04 -3.28 19.70
CA THR A 185 -15.16 -2.36 19.97
C THR A 185 -16.10 -2.16 18.77
N LEU A 186 -15.87 -2.82 17.63
CA LEU A 186 -16.74 -2.80 16.45
C LEU A 186 -17.60 -4.08 16.31
N ILE A 187 -17.62 -4.93 17.34
CA ILE A 187 -18.45 -6.14 17.44
C ILE A 187 -19.63 -5.84 18.37
#